data_AF-T2JJ10-F1
#
_entry.id   AF-T2JJ10-F1
#
_cell.length_a   1.000
_cell.length_b   1.000
_cell.length_c   1.000
_cell.angle_alpha   90.00
_cell.angle_beta   90.00
_cell.angle_gamma   90.00
#
_symmetry.space_group_name_H-M   'P 1'
#
loop_
_entity.id
_entity.type
_entity.pdbx_description
1 polymer ?
#
loop_
_entity_poly.entity_id
_entity_poly.type
_entity_poly.pdbx_seq_one_letter_code
_entity_poly.pdbx_strand_id
1 'polypeptide(L)'
;MNERLPKAKHPPNRLACLPYGVGHDDEGVCLEVQLGPYRILLDCGLGDLSHLIDQTQTPVDAVFCSHAHRDHARGLKSLHEAFPNLPIYASQVTKHLLPLNWPQKNPPKPLIFVRGYPGKNPWNYLMI
;
A
#
# COMPACT_ATOMS: atom_id res chain seq x y z
N MET A 1 -6.04 -23.34 0.97
CA MET A 1 -4.57 -23.51 0.82
C MET A 1 -4.07 -22.30 0.06
N ASN A 2 -3.44 -21.33 0.73
CA ASN A 2 -2.76 -20.21 0.09
C ASN A 2 -1.27 -20.56 0.05
N GLU A 3 -0.82 -21.18 -1.03
CA GLU A 3 0.62 -21.27 -1.27
C GLU A 3 1.12 -19.85 -1.56
N ARG A 4 2.02 -19.36 -0.71
CA ARG A 4 2.70 -18.09 -0.92
C ARG A 4 3.55 -18.22 -2.17
N LEU A 5 3.41 -17.27 -3.09
CA LEU A 5 4.32 -17.14 -4.23
C LEU A 5 5.78 -17.14 -3.75
N PRO A 6 6.70 -17.75 -4.51
CA PRO A 6 8.10 -17.81 -4.14
C PRO A 6 8.67 -16.39 -4.01
N LYS A 7 9.26 -16.08 -2.86
CA LYS A 7 9.87 -14.78 -2.59
C LYS A 7 11.08 -14.55 -3.50
N ALA A 8 11.30 -13.29 -3.85
CA ALA A 8 12.47 -12.89 -4.64
C ALA A 8 13.78 -13.36 -3.96
N LYS A 9 14.73 -13.85 -4.77
CA LYS A 9 16.05 -14.31 -4.32
C LYS A 9 16.96 -13.12 -4.00
N HIS A 10 16.63 -12.34 -2.97
CA HIS A 10 17.50 -11.28 -2.47
C HIS A 10 18.37 -11.78 -1.32
N PRO A 11 19.60 -11.24 -1.16
CA PRO A 11 20.43 -11.57 -0.01
C PRO A 11 19.68 -11.21 1.28
N PRO A 12 19.74 -12.06 2.32
CA PRO A 12 18.93 -11.91 3.53
C PRO A 12 19.18 -10.61 4.29
N ASN A 13 20.30 -9.93 4.03
CA ASN A 13 20.72 -8.70 4.70
C ASN A 13 20.56 -7.46 3.81
N ARG A 14 19.79 -7.54 2.71
CA ARG A 14 19.57 -6.39 1.82
C ARG A 14 18.57 -5.41 2.45
N LEU A 15 18.98 -4.16 2.56
CA LEU A 15 18.09 -3.01 2.74
C LEU A 15 18.19 -2.14 1.48
N ALA A 16 17.06 -1.84 0.85
CA ALA A 16 17.00 -0.90 -0.27
C ALA A 16 15.69 -0.14 -0.25
N CYS A 17 15.72 1.11 -0.74
CA CYS A 17 14.53 1.93 -0.92
C CYS A 17 14.46 2.36 -2.38
N LEU A 18 13.36 2.06 -3.05
CA LEU A 18 13.10 2.42 -4.44
C LEU A 18 11.93 3.41 -4.49
N PRO A 19 12.15 4.67 -4.90
CA PRO A 19 11.07 5.61 -5.09
C PRO A 19 10.38 5.39 -6.44
N TYR A 20 9.09 5.08 -6.42
CA TYR A 20 8.24 5.17 -7.61
C TYR A 20 7.61 6.57 -7.75
N GLY A 21 7.44 7.28 -6.63
CA GLY A 21 7.02 8.67 -6.58
C GLY A 21 7.44 9.31 -5.27
N VAL A 22 7.89 10.56 -5.32
CA VAL A 22 8.41 11.30 -4.16
C VAL A 22 7.57 12.52 -3.78
N GLY A 23 6.37 12.66 -4.37
CA GLY A 23 5.45 13.76 -4.07
C GLY A 23 5.82 15.10 -4.73
N HIS A 24 6.63 15.11 -5.80
CA HIS A 24 6.85 16.32 -6.59
C HIS A 24 5.62 16.62 -7.46
N ASP A 25 5.18 17.88 -7.45
CA ASP A 25 3.95 18.38 -8.08
C ASP A 25 2.70 17.55 -7.72
N ASP A 26 2.38 16.57 -8.56
CA ASP A 26 1.18 15.75 -8.50
C ASP A 26 1.50 14.24 -8.68
N GLU A 27 2.76 13.82 -8.65
CA GLU A 27 3.16 12.41 -8.81
C GLU A 27 2.58 11.50 -7.73
N GLY A 28 2.53 12.02 -6.49
CA GLY A 28 2.22 11.25 -5.29
C GLY A 28 3.42 10.50 -4.72
N VAL A 29 3.24 9.98 -3.51
CA VAL A 29 4.24 9.27 -2.73
C VAL A 29 4.02 7.76 -2.85
N CYS A 30 5.05 7.05 -3.27
CA CYS A 30 5.04 5.59 -3.36
C CYS A 30 6.46 5.07 -3.31
N LEU A 31 6.82 4.44 -2.19
CA LEU A 31 8.17 3.96 -1.92
C LEU A 31 8.14 2.46 -1.68
N GLU A 32 8.99 1.71 -2.35
CA GLU A 32 9.22 0.32 -1.98
C GLU A 32 10.44 0.20 -1.09
N VAL A 33 10.30 -0.58 -0.02
CA VAL A 33 11.37 -0.95 0.90
C VAL A 33 11.62 -2.46 0.78
N GLN A 34 12.84 -2.81 0.38
CA GLN A 34 13.35 -4.17 0.43
C GLN A 34 13.95 -4.42 1.81
N LEU A 35 13.45 -5.42 2.53
CA LEU A 35 13.96 -5.91 3.82
C LEU A 35 14.28 -7.40 3.71
N GLY A 36 15.53 -7.73 3.40
CA GLY A 36 15.96 -9.11 3.16
C GLY A 36 15.14 -9.72 2.02
N PRO A 37 14.33 -10.77 2.25
CA PRO A 37 13.46 -11.35 1.22
C PRO A 37 12.09 -10.66 1.08
N TYR A 38 11.79 -9.64 1.89
CA TYR A 38 10.48 -8.98 1.92
C TYR A 38 10.48 -7.67 1.14
N ARG A 39 9.41 -7.40 0.42
CA ARG A 39 9.13 -6.14 -0.28
C ARG A 39 7.90 -5.50 0.34
N ILE A 40 8.03 -4.25 0.79
CA ILE A 40 6.94 -3.50 1.41
C ILE A 40 6.75 -2.21 0.64
N LEU A 41 5.52 -1.87 0.30
CA LEU A 41 5.19 -0.56 -0.24
C LEU A 41 4.75 0.37 0.89
N LEU A 42 5.36 1.55 0.95
CA LEU A 42 4.94 2.67 1.78
C LEU A 42 4.18 3.64 0.88
N ASP A 43 2.89 3.80 1.19
CA ASP A 43 1.92 4.55 0.42
C ASP A 43 1.73 4.08 -1.03
N CYS A 44 0.64 4.53 -1.64
CA CYS A 44 0.36 4.31 -3.05
C CYS A 44 -0.37 5.55 -3.59
N GLY A 45 0.40 6.62 -3.69
CA GLY A 45 -0.02 7.92 -4.18
C GLY A 45 -0.03 8.07 -5.69
N LEU A 46 0.39 7.06 -6.46
CA LEU A 46 0.56 7.19 -7.90
C LEU A 46 -0.78 7.33 -8.63
N GLY A 47 -0.80 8.15 -9.68
CA GLY A 47 -1.95 8.27 -10.59
C GLY A 47 -1.97 7.19 -11.67
N ASP A 48 -0.78 6.76 -12.09
CA ASP A 48 -0.56 5.62 -12.99
C ASP A 48 0.28 4.56 -12.26
N LEU A 49 -0.21 3.32 -12.27
CA LEU A 49 0.42 2.17 -11.61
C LEU A 49 1.16 1.27 -12.59
N SER A 50 1.29 1.64 -13.87
CA SER A 50 1.97 0.86 -14.91
C SER A 50 3.40 0.44 -14.52
N HIS A 51 4.12 1.28 -13.79
CA HIS A 51 5.48 0.99 -13.31
C HIS A 51 5.54 0.07 -12.07
N LEU A 52 4.43 -0.05 -11.35
CA LEU A 52 4.33 -0.88 -10.14
C LEU A 52 3.68 -2.24 -10.43
N ILE A 53 2.70 -2.28 -11.34
CA ILE A 53 1.90 -3.46 -11.65
C ILE A 53 2.48 -4.18 -12.85
N ASP A 54 3.11 -5.32 -12.59
CA ASP A 54 3.29 -6.37 -13.58
C ASP A 54 2.14 -7.37 -13.41
N GLN A 55 1.37 -7.63 -14.46
CA GLN A 55 0.19 -8.53 -14.41
C GLN A 55 0.54 -9.98 -14.05
N THR A 56 1.82 -10.34 -14.04
CA THR A 56 2.28 -11.71 -13.80
C THR A 56 2.51 -12.05 -12.32
N GLN A 57 2.72 -11.07 -11.45
CA GLN A 57 3.09 -11.30 -10.05
C GLN A 57 2.66 -10.17 -9.10
N THR A 58 2.39 -10.51 -7.85
CA THR A 58 2.15 -9.51 -6.80
C THR A 58 3.40 -8.65 -6.61
N PRO A 59 3.29 -7.30 -6.65
CA PRO A 59 4.46 -6.44 -6.69
C PRO A 59 5.21 -6.39 -5.36
N VAL A 60 4.52 -6.57 -4.23
CA VAL A 60 5.09 -6.51 -2.88
C VAL A 60 4.37 -7.48 -1.95
N ASP A 61 4.92 -7.74 -0.76
CA ASP A 61 4.33 -8.60 0.26
C ASP A 61 3.24 -7.89 1.09
N ALA A 62 3.35 -6.56 1.26
CA ALA A 62 2.42 -5.74 2.03
C ALA A 62 2.51 -4.27 1.64
N VAL A 63 1.42 -3.54 1.91
CA VAL A 63 1.35 -2.08 1.78
C VAL A 63 1.03 -1.46 3.13
N PHE A 64 1.72 -0.37 3.49
CA PHE A 64 1.39 0.46 4.64
C PHE A 64 1.03 1.85 4.14
N CYS A 65 -0.18 2.31 4.45
CA CYS A 65 -0.63 3.66 4.14
C CYS A 65 -0.51 4.53 5.38
N SER A 66 0.36 5.54 5.30
CA SER A 66 0.64 6.49 6.40
C SER A 66 -0.63 7.26 6.76
N HIS A 67 -1.22 7.96 5.78
CA HIS A 67 -2.40 8.79 5.97
C HIS A 67 -3.26 8.90 4.70
N ALA A 68 -4.45 9.51 4.83
CA ALA A 68 -5.50 9.44 3.81
C ALA A 68 -5.44 10.54 2.75
N HIS A 69 -4.38 11.37 2.71
CA HIS A 69 -4.24 12.37 1.66
C HIS A 69 -4.11 11.71 0.29
N ARG A 70 -4.60 12.43 -0.72
CA ARG A 70 -4.76 11.91 -2.08
C ARG A 70 -3.45 11.49 -2.71
N ASP A 71 -2.42 12.28 -2.50
CA ASP A 71 -1.04 12.03 -2.91
C ASP A 71 -0.37 10.86 -2.17
N HIS A 72 -1.00 10.26 -1.16
CA HIS A 72 -0.51 9.04 -0.50
C HIS A 72 -1.40 7.81 -0.77
N ALA A 73 -2.67 8.03 -1.08
CA ALA A 73 -3.67 6.98 -1.00
C ALA A 73 -4.40 6.66 -2.31
N ARG A 74 -4.42 7.58 -3.30
CA ARG A 74 -5.34 7.49 -4.45
C ARG A 74 -5.20 6.19 -5.26
N GLY A 75 -4.00 5.62 -5.32
CA GLY A 75 -3.69 4.39 -6.06
C GLY A 75 -4.07 3.10 -5.32
N LEU A 76 -4.36 3.16 -4.01
CA LEU A 76 -4.64 1.97 -3.19
C LEU A 76 -5.83 1.15 -3.68
N LYS A 77 -6.89 1.81 -4.18
CA LYS A 77 -8.07 1.12 -4.72
C LYS A 77 -7.69 0.32 -5.98
N SER A 78 -7.02 0.95 -6.94
CA SER A 78 -6.59 0.29 -8.17
C SER A 78 -5.59 -0.84 -7.89
N LEU A 79 -4.71 -0.66 -6.91
CA LEU A 79 -3.78 -1.70 -6.46
C LEU A 79 -4.52 -2.91 -5.85
N HIS A 80 -5.55 -2.66 -5.03
CA HIS A 80 -6.38 -3.73 -4.47
C HIS A 80 -7.21 -4.45 -5.55
N GLU A 81 -7.75 -3.71 -6.52
CA GLU A 81 -8.49 -4.29 -7.65
C GLU A 81 -7.60 -5.22 -8.49
N ALA A 82 -6.33 -4.86 -8.69
CA ALA A 82 -5.34 -5.70 -9.37
C ALA A 82 -4.88 -6.90 -8.53
N PHE A 83 -4.69 -6.71 -7.21
CA PHE A 83 -4.22 -7.75 -6.29
C PHE A 83 -5.10 -7.86 -5.03
N PRO A 84 -6.27 -8.52 -5.11
CA PRO A 84 -7.23 -8.55 -4.00
C PRO A 84 -6.71 -9.17 -2.70
N ASN A 85 -5.70 -10.03 -2.80
CA ASN A 85 -5.09 -10.73 -1.67
C ASN A 85 -3.91 -9.98 -1.05
N LEU A 86 -3.44 -8.88 -1.65
CA LEU A 86 -2.34 -8.06 -1.13
C LEU A 86 -2.80 -7.35 0.16
N PRO A 87 -2.16 -7.62 1.33
CA PRO A 87 -2.56 -6.95 2.54
C PRO A 87 -2.19 -5.46 2.53
N ILE A 88 -3.18 -4.62 2.78
CA ILE A 88 -3.02 -3.16 2.95
C ILE A 88 -3.33 -2.82 4.40
N TYR A 89 -2.37 -2.20 5.09
CA TYR A 89 -2.45 -1.79 6.48
C TYR A 89 -2.55 -0.28 6.58
N ALA A 90 -3.40 0.19 7.49
CA ALA A 90 -3.56 1.60 7.80
C ALA A 90 -3.95 1.77 9.29
N SER A 91 -3.82 2.99 9.82
CA SER A 91 -4.49 3.34 11.07
C SER A 91 -6.03 3.25 10.90
N GLN A 92 -6.77 3.14 12.00
CA GLN A 92 -8.25 3.12 11.93
C GLN A 92 -8.80 4.43 11.36
N VAL A 93 -8.19 5.57 11.71
CA VAL A 93 -8.57 6.89 11.20
C VAL A 93 -8.31 6.97 9.70
N THR A 94 -7.09 6.60 9.26
CA THR A 94 -6.74 6.56 7.84
C THR A 94 -7.72 5.66 7.07
N LYS A 95 -8.00 4.44 7.56
CA LYS A 95 -8.98 3.53 6.96
C LYS A 95 -10.37 4.17 6.80
N HIS A 96 -10.82 4.95 7.79
CA HIS A 96 -12.12 5.61 7.74
C HIS A 96 -12.16 6.76 6.72
N LEU A 97 -11.04 7.47 6.53
CA LEU A 97 -10.93 8.61 5.62
C LEU A 97 -10.59 8.22 4.18
N LEU A 98 -9.95 7.06 3.95
CA LEU A 98 -9.56 6.57 2.63
C LEU A 98 -10.66 6.64 1.56
N PRO A 99 -11.95 6.30 1.83
CA PRO A 99 -13.03 6.40 0.86
C PRO A 99 -13.20 7.79 0.22
N LEU A 100 -12.77 8.87 0.89
CA LEU A 100 -12.83 10.24 0.36
C LEU A 100 -11.99 10.42 -0.92
N ASN A 101 -11.02 9.54 -1.17
CA ASN A 101 -10.23 9.54 -2.39
C ASN A 101 -10.99 9.02 -3.62
N TRP A 102 -12.12 8.34 -3.43
CA TRP A 102 -12.92 7.74 -4.50
C TRP A 102 -14.40 8.10 -4.36
N PRO A 103 -14.77 9.38 -4.53
CA PRO A 103 -16.16 9.81 -4.43
C PRO A 103 -16.98 9.21 -5.58
N GLN A 104 -17.69 8.11 -5.29
CA GLN A 104 -18.69 7.50 -6.17
C GLN A 104 -20.10 7.86 -5.67
N LYS A 105 -21.10 7.92 -6.56
CA LYS A 105 -22.52 8.16 -6.20
C LYS A 105 -23.11 7.11 -5.23
N ASN A 106 -22.47 5.96 -5.09
CA ASN A 106 -22.75 4.95 -4.08
C ASN A 106 -21.46 4.71 -3.30
N PRO A 107 -21.39 5.06 -2.00
CA PRO A 107 -20.17 4.85 -1.24
C PRO A 107 -19.83 3.34 -1.23
N PRO A 108 -18.58 2.95 -1.57
CA PRO A 108 -18.18 1.58 -1.37
C PRO A 108 -18.33 1.25 0.12
N LYS A 109 -18.83 0.05 0.43
CA LYS A 109 -18.84 -0.52 1.79
C LYS A 109 -17.50 -0.20 2.48
N PRO A 110 -17.47 0.04 3.81
CA PRO A 110 -16.22 0.38 4.51
C PRO A 110 -15.11 -0.54 4.04
N LEU A 111 -14.00 0.02 3.54
CA LEU A 111 -13.00 -0.72 2.75
C LEU A 111 -12.58 -1.98 3.50
N ILE A 112 -13.18 -3.11 3.12
CA ILE A 112 -13.02 -4.38 3.82
C ILE A 112 -11.57 -4.88 3.63
N PHE A 113 -10.91 -4.42 2.56
CA PHE A 113 -9.56 -4.80 2.21
C PHE A 113 -8.46 -4.13 3.03
N VAL A 114 -8.72 -2.96 3.62
CA VAL A 114 -7.73 -2.31 4.49
C VAL A 114 -7.87 -2.86 5.89
N ARG A 115 -6.81 -3.50 6.38
CA ARG A 115 -6.75 -4.04 7.73
C ARG A 115 -6.31 -2.92 8.66
N GLY A 116 -7.22 -2.48 9.52
CA GLY A 116 -6.87 -1.59 10.62
C GLY A 116 -6.10 -2.37 11.67
N TYR A 117 -4.98 -1.83 12.15
CA TYR A 117 -4.17 -2.49 13.16
C TYR A 117 -4.96 -2.61 14.48
N PRO A 118 -5.12 -3.82 15.07
CA PRO A 118 -5.87 -3.98 16.31
C PRO A 118 -4.90 -3.90 17.49
N GLY A 119 -4.84 -2.75 18.18
CA GLY A 119 -4.18 -2.69 19.49
C GLY A 119 -3.86 -1.29 19.99
N LYS A 120 -3.88 -1.14 21.33
CA LYS A 120 -3.23 -0.04 22.06
C LYS A 120 -1.70 -0.21 22.03
N ASN A 121 -1.12 -0.32 20.84
CA ASN A 121 0.31 -0.56 20.63
C ASN A 121 0.98 0.71 20.09
N PRO A 122 2.30 0.90 20.32
CA PRO A 122 3.00 2.14 19.96
C PRO A 122 2.96 2.46 18.45
N TRP A 123 2.61 1.48 17.62
CA TRP A 123 2.39 1.62 16.18
C TRP A 123 1.20 2.49 15.77
N ASN A 124 0.26 2.81 16.68
CA ASN A 124 -0.81 3.78 16.38
C ASN A 124 -0.28 5.18 16.03
N TYR A 125 0.96 5.50 16.43
CA TYR A 125 1.60 6.79 16.15
C TYR A 125 2.59 6.74 14.99
N LEU A 126 2.84 5.57 14.37
CA LEU A 126 3.76 5.47 13.24
C LEU A 126 3.09 5.81 11.89
N MET A 127 1.78 6.06 11.90
CA MET A 127 0.95 6.23 10.71
C MET A 127 0.10 7.48 10.92
N ILE A 128 0.76 8.64 10.92
CA ILE A 128 0.15 9.98 10.93
C ILE A 128 0.49 10.64 9.60
#